data_AF-J5RDX6-F1
#
_entry.id   AF-J5RDX6-F1
#
_cell.length_a   1.000
_cell.length_b   1.000
_cell.length_c   1.000
_cell.angle_alpha   90.00
_cell.angle_beta   90.00
_cell.angle_gamma   90.00
#
_symmetry.space_group_name_H-M   'P 1'
#
loop_
_entity.id
_entity.type
_entity.pdbx_description
1 polymer ?
#
loop_
_entity_poly.entity_id
_entity_poly.type
_entity_poly.pdbx_seq_one_letter_code
_entity_poly.pdbx_strand_id
1 'polypeptide(L)'
;MPSNTLSADVPTLGWWYGGQEPTTRGVPIWTKLIENMGGAYRARLEKGPLLVHSGLFLDTPSAFTNPTLGQVKENPTRYPLLQQAVEAFDGRCSCPVVHSKADAAVDFVIVIGHEKLTIELQRLLAPSGVKVVPLPKSGGVVDLDDAYRELAHSQQVRTYFYGEPALPSSLAGLSGSTVPLGLQLNPYSFQIPWDALHVLRVGEGNAAPTSALPLGSSHVLSPTRLTRVDPGGPAHVVRLLNTVLAIVRVDPEDRLETAKSKVKEEEGEKAEEEVKEVEIDEDEVPYREEIAQREVLGFVVITAIDTLKRKYTILSPSPGKLPSTVAIAGSIEWVDSA
;
A
#
# COMPACT_ATOMS: atom_id res chain seq x y z
N MET A 1 7.62 -8.15 -16.30
CA MET A 1 8.56 -7.16 -15.78
C MET A 1 9.59 -7.93 -14.96
N PRO A 2 10.87 -7.96 -15.32
CA PRO A 2 11.87 -8.54 -14.44
C PRO A 2 11.97 -7.65 -13.19
N SER A 3 11.81 -8.28 -12.02
CA SER A 3 11.98 -7.66 -10.72
C SER A 3 13.37 -7.03 -10.63
N ASN A 4 13.46 -5.79 -10.13
CA ASN A 4 14.71 -5.10 -9.87
C ASN A 4 15.49 -5.66 -8.66
N THR A 5 14.98 -6.71 -8.01
CA THR A 5 15.73 -7.48 -7.01
C THR A 5 16.25 -8.78 -7.64
N LEU A 6 17.51 -8.74 -8.09
CA LEU A 6 18.24 -9.92 -8.61
C LEU A 6 18.55 -10.99 -7.54
N SER A 7 17.90 -10.97 -6.36
CA SER A 7 18.03 -12.04 -5.36
C SER A 7 17.05 -13.20 -5.53
N ALA A 8 16.04 -13.11 -6.40
CA ALA A 8 15.35 -14.29 -6.93
C ALA A 8 14.42 -13.91 -8.09
N ASP A 9 14.22 -14.83 -9.05
CA ASP A 9 13.11 -14.84 -10.02
C ASP A 9 11.71 -14.97 -9.33
N VAL A 10 11.55 -14.46 -8.12
CA VAL A 10 10.31 -14.48 -7.35
C VAL A 10 9.63 -13.12 -7.54
N PRO A 11 8.54 -13.04 -8.32
CA PRO A 11 7.76 -11.82 -8.41
C PRO A 11 7.20 -11.47 -7.02
N THR A 12 7.53 -10.28 -6.54
CA THR A 12 6.99 -9.70 -5.31
C THR A 12 5.61 -9.11 -5.59
N LEU A 13 4.64 -9.44 -4.76
CA LEU A 13 3.34 -8.77 -4.75
C LEU A 13 3.35 -7.71 -3.65
N GLY A 14 2.88 -6.50 -3.97
CA GLY A 14 2.86 -5.38 -3.05
C GLY A 14 1.50 -4.71 -2.99
N TRP A 15 1.16 -4.16 -1.82
CA TRP A 15 -0.02 -3.33 -1.59
C TRP A 15 0.39 -2.07 -0.84
N TRP A 16 -0.36 -0.98 -1.03
CA TRP A 16 -0.03 0.31 -0.45
C TRP A 16 -1.00 0.71 0.65
N TYR A 17 -0.54 0.65 1.90
CA TYR A 17 -1.29 1.17 3.04
C TYR A 17 -1.19 2.70 3.16
N GLY A 18 -0.11 3.30 2.66
CA GLY A 18 0.06 4.77 2.65
C GLY A 18 0.51 5.39 3.97
N GLY A 19 0.60 4.63 5.06
CA GLY A 19 1.17 5.08 6.33
C GLY A 19 2.30 4.18 6.82
N GLN A 20 3.07 4.65 7.81
CA GLN A 20 4.13 3.84 8.44
C GLN A 20 3.57 2.76 9.37
N GLU A 21 2.48 3.06 10.08
CA GLU A 21 1.84 2.10 11.00
C GLU A 21 0.31 2.12 10.86
N PRO A 22 -0.37 0.97 11.10
CA PRO A 22 -1.82 0.92 11.21
C PRO A 22 -2.37 1.90 12.26
N THR A 23 -3.42 2.65 11.90
CA THR A 23 -4.10 3.57 12.83
C THR A 23 -5.58 3.21 12.94
N THR A 24 -6.27 3.67 13.98
CA THR A 24 -7.72 3.45 14.13
C THR A 24 -8.51 3.94 12.91
N ARG A 25 -8.10 5.07 12.31
CA ARG A 25 -8.74 5.60 11.08
C ARG A 25 -8.41 4.79 9.83
N GLY A 26 -7.22 4.19 9.79
CA GLY A 26 -6.75 3.38 8.67
C GLY A 26 -7.16 1.91 8.72
N VAL A 27 -7.77 1.43 9.81
CA VAL A 27 -8.21 0.03 9.96
C VAL A 27 -9.09 -0.43 8.78
N PRO A 28 -10.08 0.34 8.29
CA PRO A 28 -10.87 -0.09 7.14
C PRO A 28 -10.04 -0.36 5.88
N ILE A 29 -9.02 0.48 5.62
CA ILE A 29 -8.07 0.28 4.51
C ILE A 29 -7.24 -0.97 4.78
N TRP A 30 -6.65 -1.08 5.97
CA TRP A 30 -5.86 -2.23 6.40
C TRP A 30 -6.61 -3.55 6.20
N THR A 31 -7.86 -3.64 6.64
CA THR A 31 -8.70 -4.83 6.49
C THR A 31 -8.83 -5.25 5.03
N LYS A 32 -9.02 -4.30 4.11
CA LYS A 32 -9.09 -4.61 2.69
C LYS A 32 -7.77 -5.06 2.09
N LEU A 33 -6.66 -4.46 2.51
CA LEU A 33 -5.34 -4.88 2.05
C LEU A 33 -5.00 -6.29 2.55
N ILE A 34 -5.25 -6.61 3.82
CA ILE A 34 -4.93 -7.92 4.38
C ILE A 34 -5.82 -9.04 3.78
N GLU A 35 -7.09 -8.75 3.52
CA GLU A 35 -8.00 -9.65 2.77
C GLU A 35 -7.46 -9.95 1.37
N ASN A 36 -7.01 -8.92 0.64
CA ASN A 36 -6.45 -9.08 -0.72
C ASN A 36 -5.12 -9.85 -0.69
N MET A 37 -4.27 -9.60 0.31
CA MET A 37 -3.03 -10.35 0.53
C MET A 37 -3.30 -11.83 0.78
N GLY A 38 -4.26 -12.16 1.66
CA GLY A 38 -4.66 -13.53 1.96
C GLY A 38 -5.28 -14.24 0.75
N GLY A 39 -6.09 -13.53 -0.04
CA GLY A 39 -6.62 -14.04 -1.32
C GLY A 39 -5.52 -14.35 -2.34
N ALA A 40 -4.56 -13.45 -2.52
CA ALA A 40 -3.43 -13.64 -3.42
C ALA A 40 -2.52 -14.79 -2.99
N TYR A 41 -2.31 -14.96 -1.67
CA TYR A 41 -1.58 -16.09 -1.12
C TYR A 41 -2.26 -17.42 -1.45
N ARG A 42 -3.57 -17.55 -1.21
CA ARG A 42 -4.33 -18.77 -1.55
C ARG A 42 -4.33 -19.08 -3.05
N ALA A 43 -4.53 -18.06 -3.88
CA ALA A 43 -4.39 -18.20 -5.33
C ALA A 43 -2.97 -18.63 -5.76
N ARG A 44 -1.93 -18.26 -5.00
CA ARG A 44 -0.57 -18.73 -5.23
C ARG A 44 -0.39 -20.21 -4.86
N LEU A 45 -1.03 -20.68 -3.79
CA LEU A 45 -0.97 -22.09 -3.38
C LEU A 45 -1.53 -23.04 -4.45
N GLU A 46 -2.53 -22.59 -5.22
CA GLU A 46 -3.10 -23.37 -6.33
C GLU A 46 -2.12 -23.65 -7.48
N LYS A 47 -0.99 -22.92 -7.55
CA LYS A 47 0.01 -23.07 -8.62
C LYS A 47 0.87 -24.33 -8.47
N GLY A 48 0.91 -24.97 -7.31
CA GLY A 48 1.60 -26.25 -7.16
C GLY A 48 1.87 -26.70 -5.72
N PRO A 49 2.08 -28.01 -5.51
CA PRO A 49 2.19 -28.61 -4.18
C PRO A 49 3.43 -28.15 -3.39
N LEU A 50 4.53 -27.81 -4.07
CA LEU A 50 5.73 -27.29 -3.40
C LEU A 50 5.44 -26.00 -2.62
N LEU A 51 4.55 -25.14 -3.14
CA LEU A 51 4.18 -23.89 -2.47
C LEU A 51 3.36 -24.16 -1.20
N VAL A 52 2.48 -25.15 -1.24
CA VAL A 52 1.71 -25.61 -0.07
C VAL A 52 2.64 -26.14 1.02
N HIS A 53 3.64 -26.97 0.65
CA HIS A 53 4.58 -27.53 1.62
C HIS A 53 5.60 -26.51 2.16
N SER A 54 5.84 -25.40 1.46
CA SER A 54 6.80 -24.38 1.90
C SER A 54 6.27 -23.55 3.09
N GLY A 55 4.95 -23.47 3.25
CA GLY A 55 4.31 -22.66 4.28
C GLY A 55 4.46 -21.15 4.05
N LEU A 56 4.09 -20.38 5.08
CA LEU A 56 4.12 -18.91 5.09
C LEU A 56 4.59 -18.40 6.45
N PHE A 57 5.52 -17.45 6.43
CA PHE A 57 5.88 -16.65 7.60
C PHE A 57 5.28 -15.25 7.45
N LEU A 58 4.55 -14.82 8.48
CA LEU A 58 3.94 -13.49 8.57
C LEU A 58 4.67 -12.70 9.65
N ASP A 59 5.37 -11.66 9.24
CA ASP A 59 5.92 -10.66 10.17
C ASP A 59 4.89 -9.54 10.37
N THR A 60 4.77 -9.05 11.60
CA THR A 60 3.69 -8.15 12.01
C THR A 60 4.22 -6.90 12.70
N PRO A 61 3.60 -5.72 12.46
CA PRO A 61 4.00 -4.50 13.15
C PRO A 61 3.66 -4.57 14.65
N SER A 62 4.34 -3.73 15.44
CA SER A 62 4.10 -3.56 16.89
C SER A 62 2.64 -3.24 17.22
N ALA A 63 1.92 -2.61 16.30
CA ALA A 63 0.49 -2.31 16.33
C ALA A 63 -0.39 -3.53 16.70
N PHE A 64 0.03 -4.75 16.36
CA PHE A 64 -0.69 -5.99 16.68
C PHE A 64 -0.72 -6.31 18.18
N THR A 65 0.19 -5.71 18.95
CA THR A 65 0.24 -5.83 20.41
C THR A 65 -0.73 -4.90 21.13
N ASN A 66 -1.37 -3.97 20.40
CA ASN A 66 -2.35 -3.06 20.98
C ASN A 66 -3.76 -3.70 20.97
N PRO A 67 -4.36 -3.98 22.14
CA PRO A 67 -5.66 -4.63 22.22
C PRO A 67 -6.82 -3.77 21.71
N THR A 68 -6.69 -2.45 21.66
CA THR A 68 -7.80 -1.53 21.36
C THR A 68 -7.68 -0.84 20.01
N LEU A 69 -6.53 -0.96 19.34
CA LEU A 69 -6.30 -0.35 18.04
C LEU A 69 -7.24 -0.97 17.00
N GLY A 70 -8.15 -0.15 16.44
CA GLY A 70 -9.17 -0.62 15.48
C GLY A 70 -10.45 -1.17 16.11
N GLN A 71 -10.63 -1.03 17.43
CA GLN A 71 -11.89 -1.40 18.07
C GLN A 71 -13.04 -0.52 17.61
N VAL A 72 -14.13 -1.16 17.19
CA VAL A 72 -15.39 -0.50 16.89
C VAL A 72 -16.25 -0.50 18.15
N LYS A 73 -16.91 0.64 18.46
CA LYS A 73 -17.75 0.78 19.66
C LYS A 73 -18.89 -0.25 19.72
N GLU A 74 -19.38 -0.66 18.56
CA GLU A 74 -20.50 -1.59 18.40
C GLU A 74 -20.09 -3.05 18.69
N ASN A 75 -18.84 -3.41 18.43
CA ASN A 75 -18.30 -4.74 18.71
C ASN A 75 -16.85 -4.63 19.21
N PRO A 76 -16.63 -4.49 20.54
CA PRO A 76 -15.32 -4.22 21.13
C PRO A 76 -14.45 -5.47 21.19
N THR A 77 -14.08 -6.03 20.04
CA THR A 77 -13.16 -7.17 19.94
C THR A 77 -11.74 -6.74 20.28
N ARG A 78 -11.02 -7.48 21.14
CA ARG A 78 -9.61 -7.17 21.46
C ARG A 78 -8.69 -7.63 20.34
N TYR A 79 -7.62 -6.87 20.07
CA TYR A 79 -6.64 -7.20 19.03
C TYR A 79 -7.24 -7.41 17.64
N PRO A 80 -8.06 -6.48 17.12
CA PRO A 80 -8.79 -6.69 15.87
C PRO A 80 -7.86 -6.84 14.67
N LEU A 81 -6.74 -6.11 14.61
CA LEU A 81 -5.75 -6.26 13.51
C LEU A 81 -5.19 -7.68 13.42
N LEU A 82 -4.86 -8.27 14.58
CA LEU A 82 -4.34 -9.64 14.65
C LEU A 82 -5.40 -10.66 14.26
N GLN A 83 -6.62 -10.52 14.78
CA GLN A 83 -7.72 -11.42 14.42
C GLN A 83 -8.03 -11.36 12.92
N GLN A 84 -8.11 -10.16 12.35
CA GLN A 84 -8.32 -9.96 10.91
C GLN A 84 -7.20 -10.56 10.07
N ALA A 85 -5.94 -10.45 10.50
CA ALA A 85 -4.83 -11.07 9.79
C ALA A 85 -4.92 -12.61 9.85
N VAL A 86 -5.16 -13.18 11.04
CA VAL A 86 -5.34 -14.63 11.20
C VAL A 86 -6.49 -15.13 10.31
N GLU A 87 -7.61 -14.41 10.30
CA GLU A 87 -8.78 -14.74 9.50
C GLU A 87 -8.53 -14.60 7.98
N ALA A 88 -7.87 -13.54 7.54
CA ALA A 88 -7.60 -13.29 6.13
C ALA A 88 -6.69 -14.36 5.49
N PHE A 89 -5.77 -14.92 6.28
CA PHE A 89 -4.88 -16.01 5.86
C PHE A 89 -5.43 -17.41 6.20
N ASP A 90 -6.60 -17.49 6.84
CA ASP A 90 -7.33 -18.74 7.08
C ASP A 90 -8.41 -18.94 5.99
N GLY A 91 -8.14 -19.86 5.06
CA GLY A 91 -9.04 -20.24 3.96
C GLY A 91 -10.35 -20.88 4.40
N ARG A 92 -10.54 -21.17 5.70
CA ARG A 92 -11.82 -21.60 6.27
C ARG A 92 -12.79 -20.45 6.48
N CYS A 93 -12.33 -19.19 6.41
CA CYS A 93 -13.20 -18.05 6.55
C CYS A 93 -13.81 -17.59 5.22
N SER A 94 -15.09 -17.23 5.25
CA SER A 94 -15.88 -16.83 4.08
C SER A 94 -15.57 -15.40 3.65
N CYS A 95 -14.35 -15.13 3.19
CA CYS A 95 -14.04 -13.84 2.57
C CYS A 95 -14.57 -13.82 1.11
N PRO A 96 -15.39 -12.83 0.72
CA PRO A 96 -16.06 -12.82 -0.59
C PRO A 96 -15.15 -12.59 -1.80
N VAL A 97 -13.91 -12.15 -1.59
CA VAL A 97 -13.09 -11.54 -2.65
C VAL A 97 -12.32 -12.55 -3.50
N VAL A 98 -12.04 -13.77 -3.00
CA VAL A 98 -11.36 -14.81 -3.80
C VAL A 98 -11.89 -16.20 -3.45
N HIS A 99 -12.59 -16.81 -4.41
CA HIS A 99 -13.11 -18.18 -4.35
C HIS A 99 -12.00 -19.24 -4.55
N SER A 100 -10.86 -19.07 -3.89
CA SER A 100 -9.77 -20.05 -3.93
C SER A 100 -10.09 -21.21 -2.99
N LYS A 101 -9.90 -22.45 -3.47
CA LYS A 101 -10.18 -23.69 -2.72
C LYS A 101 -8.99 -24.21 -1.93
N ALA A 102 -7.87 -23.47 -1.91
CA ALA A 102 -6.69 -23.88 -1.17
C ALA A 102 -6.98 -23.84 0.34
N ASP A 103 -6.84 -24.99 0.98
CA ASP A 103 -6.92 -25.12 2.44
C ASP A 103 -5.65 -24.51 3.04
N ALA A 104 -5.78 -23.28 3.54
CA ALA A 104 -4.71 -22.54 4.20
C ALA A 104 -5.19 -22.17 5.59
N ALA A 105 -4.34 -22.29 6.61
CA ALA A 105 -4.66 -21.87 7.96
C ALA A 105 -3.41 -21.32 8.64
N VAL A 106 -3.60 -20.41 9.58
CA VAL A 106 -2.51 -19.97 10.47
C VAL A 106 -2.40 -20.97 11.61
N ASP A 107 -1.36 -21.80 11.60
CA ASP A 107 -1.17 -22.84 12.62
C ASP A 107 -0.57 -22.30 13.93
N PHE A 108 0.36 -21.36 13.81
CA PHE A 108 1.16 -20.87 14.92
C PHE A 108 1.17 -19.34 14.98
N VAL A 109 1.02 -18.79 16.18
CA VAL A 109 1.31 -17.39 16.49
C VAL A 109 2.45 -17.36 17.49
N ILE A 110 3.55 -16.75 17.08
CA ILE A 110 4.76 -16.67 17.90
C ILE A 110 4.77 -15.31 18.60
N VAL A 111 4.87 -15.31 19.93
CA VAL A 111 4.91 -14.09 20.74
C VAL A 111 6.31 -13.92 21.33
N ILE A 112 7.01 -12.86 20.92
CA ILE A 112 8.41 -12.63 21.31
C ILE A 112 8.47 -11.70 22.53
N GLY A 113 9.04 -12.17 23.64
CA GLY A 113 9.40 -11.37 24.81
C GLY A 113 8.25 -10.75 25.60
N HIS A 114 6.99 -11.16 25.35
CA HIS A 114 5.81 -10.51 25.94
C HIS A 114 4.85 -11.52 26.60
N GLU A 115 5.18 -11.98 27.81
CA GLU A 115 4.42 -13.03 28.53
C GLU A 115 2.93 -12.72 28.74
N LYS A 116 2.60 -11.48 29.14
CA LYS A 116 1.19 -11.07 29.32
C LYS A 116 0.40 -11.20 28.01
N LEU A 117 0.96 -10.79 26.89
CA LEU A 117 0.35 -10.91 25.57
C LEU A 117 0.18 -12.38 25.19
N THR A 118 1.16 -13.24 25.48
CA THR A 118 1.05 -14.69 25.26
C THR A 118 -0.19 -15.27 25.95
N ILE A 119 -0.40 -14.97 27.23
CA ILE A 119 -1.55 -15.49 28.00
C ILE A 119 -2.87 -14.98 27.41
N GLU A 120 -2.91 -13.72 27.00
CA GLU A 120 -4.11 -13.12 26.41
C GLU A 120 -4.43 -13.72 25.04
N LEU A 121 -3.43 -13.89 24.17
CA LEU A 121 -3.61 -14.48 22.84
C LEU A 121 -3.91 -15.98 22.90
N GLN A 122 -3.34 -16.73 23.86
CA GLN A 122 -3.68 -18.13 24.08
C GLN A 122 -5.18 -18.32 24.34
N ARG A 123 -5.79 -17.44 25.14
CA ARG A 123 -7.23 -17.46 25.42
C ARG A 123 -8.04 -17.02 24.21
N LEU A 124 -7.58 -15.97 23.52
CA LEU A 124 -8.29 -15.38 22.38
C LEU A 124 -8.36 -16.33 21.18
N LEU A 125 -7.25 -17.02 20.87
CA LEU A 125 -7.10 -17.83 19.65
C LEU A 125 -7.37 -19.33 19.85
N ALA A 126 -7.56 -19.78 21.09
CA ALA A 126 -7.92 -21.17 21.38
C ALA A 126 -9.15 -21.68 20.59
N PRO A 127 -10.23 -20.90 20.41
CA PRO A 127 -11.39 -21.34 19.60
C PRO A 127 -11.05 -21.58 18.13
N SER A 128 -10.08 -20.84 17.59
CA SER A 128 -9.64 -20.94 16.19
C SER A 128 -8.64 -22.09 15.96
N GLY A 129 -8.22 -22.79 17.02
CA GLY A 129 -7.25 -23.89 16.95
C GLY A 129 -5.80 -23.45 16.71
N VAL A 130 -5.52 -22.15 16.74
CA VAL A 130 -4.18 -21.59 16.51
C VAL A 130 -3.32 -21.75 17.76
N LYS A 131 -2.10 -22.28 17.60
CA LYS A 131 -1.17 -22.52 18.72
C LYS A 131 -0.34 -21.27 18.98
N VAL A 132 -0.47 -20.72 20.18
CA VAL A 132 0.33 -19.55 20.58
C VAL A 132 1.59 -20.00 21.33
N VAL A 133 2.76 -19.68 20.77
CA VAL A 133 4.07 -20.11 21.26
C VAL A 133 4.87 -18.90 21.77
N PRO A 134 5.25 -18.86 23.06
CA PRO A 134 6.15 -17.83 23.56
C PRO A 134 7.59 -18.09 23.12
N LEU A 135 8.29 -17.04 22.70
CA LEU A 135 9.73 -17.03 22.50
C LEU A 135 10.39 -15.94 23.35
N PRO A 136 11.52 -16.22 24.01
CA PRO A 136 12.26 -15.19 24.73
C PRO A 136 12.87 -14.17 23.75
N LYS A 137 12.87 -12.89 24.13
CA LYS A 137 13.60 -11.84 23.39
C LYS A 137 15.10 -12.16 23.46
N SER A 138 15.79 -12.15 22.32
CA SER A 138 17.24 -12.34 22.29
C SER A 138 17.95 -11.19 23.01
N GLY A 139 19.01 -11.49 23.76
CA GLY A 139 19.79 -10.49 24.51
C GLY A 139 20.54 -9.49 23.63
N GLY A 140 20.70 -9.77 22.33
CA GLY A 140 21.29 -8.85 21.36
C GLY A 140 20.30 -7.86 20.74
N VAL A 141 19.01 -7.94 21.07
CA VAL A 141 18.00 -7.03 20.51
C VAL A 141 18.08 -5.69 21.24
N VAL A 142 18.30 -4.63 20.46
CA VAL A 142 18.36 -3.25 20.93
C VAL A 142 17.07 -2.53 20.56
N ASP A 143 16.56 -1.71 21.46
CA ASP A 143 15.40 -0.87 21.19
C ASP A 143 15.82 0.30 20.29
N LEU A 144 15.10 0.48 19.18
CA LEU A 144 15.37 1.52 18.20
C LEU A 144 14.55 2.76 18.51
N ASP A 145 15.19 3.92 18.50
CA ASP A 145 14.51 5.21 18.63
C ASP A 145 13.91 5.68 17.29
N ASP A 146 13.07 6.72 17.35
CA ASP A 146 12.38 7.23 16.18
C ASP A 146 13.34 7.80 15.13
N ALA A 147 14.45 8.40 15.57
CA ALA A 147 15.49 8.93 14.69
C ALA A 147 16.16 7.82 13.87
N TYR A 148 16.49 6.69 14.50
CA TYR A 148 17.04 5.54 13.79
C TYR A 148 16.03 4.95 12.81
N ARG A 149 14.75 4.85 13.21
CA ARG A 149 13.68 4.35 12.33
C ARG A 149 13.49 5.24 11.11
N GLU A 150 13.50 6.56 11.28
CA GLU A 150 13.41 7.52 10.18
C GLU A 150 14.60 7.39 9.22
N LEU A 151 15.82 7.25 9.76
CA LEU A 151 17.01 6.99 8.95
C LEU A 151 16.90 5.67 8.19
N ALA A 152 16.48 4.59 8.84
CA ALA A 152 16.30 3.28 8.22
C ALA A 152 15.25 3.32 7.10
N HIS A 153 14.12 4.00 7.31
CA HIS A 153 13.08 4.19 6.29
C HIS A 153 13.62 5.00 5.11
N SER A 154 14.36 6.09 5.36
CA SER A 154 14.99 6.88 4.30
C SER A 154 15.99 6.06 3.49
N GLN A 155 16.78 5.21 4.15
CA GLN A 155 17.70 4.29 3.46
C GLN A 155 16.94 3.22 2.65
N GLN A 156 15.83 2.68 3.14
CA GLN A 156 15.01 1.73 2.37
C GLN A 156 14.48 2.35 1.08
N VAL A 157 13.96 3.58 1.15
CA VAL A 157 13.50 4.31 -0.06
C VAL A 157 14.67 4.57 -1.00
N ARG A 158 15.82 5.01 -0.48
CA ARG A 158 17.03 5.19 -1.29
C ARG A 158 17.45 3.90 -1.97
N THR A 159 17.51 2.79 -1.25
CA THR A 159 17.91 1.47 -1.76
C THR A 159 16.95 0.97 -2.85
N TYR A 160 15.67 1.30 -2.78
CA TYR A 160 14.73 0.98 -3.85
C TYR A 160 15.11 1.64 -5.19
N PHE A 161 15.57 2.90 -5.17
CA PHE A 161 15.92 3.65 -6.39
C PHE A 161 17.38 3.43 -6.83
N TYR A 162 18.31 3.42 -5.90
CA TYR A 162 19.76 3.42 -6.15
C TYR A 162 20.44 2.09 -5.85
N GLY A 163 19.70 1.13 -5.30
CA GLY A 163 20.24 -0.14 -4.87
C GLY A 163 21.01 -0.07 -3.55
N GLU A 164 21.56 -1.20 -3.13
CA GLU A 164 22.23 -1.32 -1.84
C GLU A 164 23.68 -0.83 -1.94
N PRO A 165 24.17 0.00 -0.98
CA PRO A 165 25.56 0.42 -1.01
C PRO A 165 26.48 -0.81 -0.95
N ALA A 166 27.60 -0.73 -1.66
CA ALA A 166 28.61 -1.77 -1.59
C ALA A 166 29.08 -1.95 -0.14
N LEU A 167 29.22 -3.20 0.31
CA LEU A 167 29.85 -3.46 1.60
C LEU A 167 31.28 -2.91 1.60
N PRO A 168 31.76 -2.37 2.74
CA PRO A 168 33.17 -2.09 2.93
C PRO A 168 34.02 -3.32 2.57
N SER A 169 35.20 -3.11 1.98
CA SER A 169 36.09 -4.19 1.53
C SER A 169 36.46 -5.17 2.66
N SER A 170 36.45 -4.71 3.91
CA SER A 170 36.68 -5.51 5.12
C SER A 170 35.56 -6.50 5.44
N LEU A 171 34.33 -6.26 4.95
CA LEU A 171 33.14 -7.09 5.20
C LEU A 171 32.73 -7.91 3.97
N ALA A 172 33.28 -7.60 2.79
CA ALA A 172 32.99 -8.29 1.54
C ALA A 172 33.36 -9.80 1.53
N GLY A 173 34.25 -10.22 2.42
CA GLY A 173 34.68 -11.62 2.56
C GLY A 173 33.86 -12.47 3.54
N LEU A 174 32.81 -11.93 4.17
CA LEU A 174 31.99 -12.67 5.12
C LEU A 174 31.07 -13.65 4.37
N SER A 175 31.16 -14.93 4.73
CA SER A 175 30.25 -15.98 4.24
C SER A 175 28.86 -15.80 4.84
N GLY A 176 27.81 -15.80 4.00
CA GLY A 176 26.41 -15.61 4.43
C GLY A 176 25.66 -14.46 3.74
N SER A 177 26.21 -13.86 2.68
CA SER A 177 25.51 -12.86 1.88
C SER A 177 24.27 -13.48 1.21
N THR A 178 23.08 -13.06 1.63
CA THR A 178 21.77 -13.52 1.13
C THR A 178 21.18 -12.59 0.07
N VAL A 179 21.84 -11.48 -0.24
CA VAL A 179 21.47 -10.49 -1.24
C VAL A 179 22.71 -10.17 -2.07
N PRO A 180 22.63 -10.09 -3.42
CA PRO A 180 23.77 -9.64 -4.21
C PRO A 180 24.11 -8.18 -3.85
N LEU A 181 25.09 -8.00 -2.95
CA LEU A 181 25.55 -6.69 -2.50
C LEU A 181 26.33 -5.99 -3.63
N GLY A 182 26.15 -4.67 -3.76
CA GLY A 182 26.77 -3.89 -4.83
C GLY A 182 25.95 -3.77 -6.12
N LEU A 183 24.65 -4.12 -6.09
CA LEU A 183 23.71 -3.77 -7.15
C LEU A 183 23.46 -2.27 -7.16
N GLN A 184 24.32 -1.51 -7.84
CA GLN A 184 24.07 -0.09 -8.07
C GLN A 184 23.00 0.07 -9.15
N LEU A 185 21.87 0.67 -8.77
CA LEU A 185 20.80 1.02 -9.69
C LEU A 185 20.93 2.48 -10.11
N ASN A 186 20.50 2.77 -11.34
CA ASN A 186 20.52 4.12 -11.89
C ASN A 186 19.08 4.54 -12.15
N PRO A 187 18.41 5.20 -11.19
CA PRO A 187 17.06 5.67 -11.39
C PRO A 187 17.06 6.79 -12.42
N TYR A 188 15.89 7.06 -13.00
CA TYR A 188 15.74 8.02 -14.07
C TYR A 188 14.81 9.16 -13.65
N SER A 189 15.27 10.39 -13.89
CA SER A 189 14.49 11.61 -13.63
C SER A 189 13.98 12.19 -14.94
N PHE A 190 12.68 12.41 -15.04
CA PHE A 190 12.05 12.97 -16.25
C PHE A 190 10.78 13.74 -15.93
N GLN A 191 10.35 14.56 -16.90
CA GLN A 191 9.15 15.37 -16.76
C GLN A 191 7.94 14.75 -17.46
N ILE A 192 6.79 14.78 -16.79
CA ILE A 192 5.49 14.41 -17.37
C ILE A 192 4.46 15.51 -17.15
N PRO A 193 3.45 15.68 -18.04
CA PRO A 193 2.35 16.59 -17.79
C PRO A 193 1.48 16.09 -16.62
N TRP A 194 0.78 17.00 -15.94
CA TRP A 194 -0.10 16.64 -14.82
C TRP A 194 -1.19 15.64 -15.21
N ASP A 195 -1.69 15.73 -16.45
CA ASP A 195 -2.77 14.86 -16.94
C ASP A 195 -2.30 13.43 -17.24
N ALA A 196 -0.99 13.18 -17.30
CA ALA A 196 -0.44 11.84 -17.52
C ALA A 196 -0.44 10.97 -16.24
N LEU A 197 -0.60 11.57 -15.06
CA LEU A 197 -0.58 10.87 -13.78
C LEU A 197 -1.67 11.38 -12.84
N HIS A 198 -2.67 10.53 -12.60
CA HIS A 198 -3.70 10.78 -11.60
C HIS A 198 -3.17 10.40 -10.22
N VAL A 199 -2.88 11.41 -9.40
CA VAL A 199 -2.46 11.20 -8.01
C VAL A 199 -3.68 11.25 -7.11
N LEU A 200 -3.94 10.15 -6.41
CA LEU A 200 -5.09 9.96 -5.53
C LEU A 200 -4.63 9.78 -4.08
N ARG A 201 -5.47 10.15 -3.12
CA ARG A 201 -5.32 9.86 -1.70
C ARG A 201 -6.53 9.10 -1.18
N VAL A 202 -6.32 8.23 -0.20
CA VAL A 202 -7.34 7.37 0.39
C VAL A 202 -7.71 7.89 1.77
N GLY A 203 -9.00 8.06 2.05
CA GLY A 203 -9.49 8.41 3.38
C GLY A 203 -9.22 9.85 3.83
N GLU A 204 -8.56 10.67 3.00
CA GLU A 204 -8.44 12.11 3.18
C GLU A 204 -9.51 12.82 2.37
N GLY A 205 -10.61 13.22 3.02
CA GLY A 205 -11.50 14.24 2.50
C GLY A 205 -11.28 15.54 3.28
N ASN A 206 -11.04 16.66 2.58
CA ASN A 206 -11.31 17.98 3.14
C ASN A 206 -12.82 18.08 3.36
N ALA A 207 -13.31 17.55 4.48
CA ALA A 207 -14.67 17.79 4.91
C ALA A 207 -14.75 19.28 5.28
N ALA A 208 -15.73 19.99 4.74
CA ALA A 208 -16.17 21.22 5.39
C ALA A 208 -16.48 20.87 6.86
N PRO A 209 -16.07 21.69 7.84
CA PRO A 209 -16.33 21.40 9.24
C PRO A 209 -17.83 21.16 9.44
N THR A 210 -18.20 20.32 10.40
CA THR A 210 -19.61 19.93 10.65
C THR A 210 -20.53 21.14 10.87
N SER A 211 -19.97 22.31 11.18
CA SER A 211 -20.63 23.62 11.26
C SER A 211 -21.12 24.19 9.92
N ALA A 212 -20.59 23.73 8.79
CA ALA A 212 -20.98 24.12 7.44
C ALA A 212 -22.03 23.16 6.82
N LEU A 213 -22.42 22.11 7.55
CA LEU A 213 -23.42 21.14 7.12
C LEU A 213 -24.81 21.52 7.65
N PRO A 214 -25.90 21.34 6.87
CA PRO A 214 -27.26 21.54 7.34
C PRO A 214 -27.52 20.78 8.64
N LEU A 215 -28.23 21.42 9.59
CA LEU A 215 -28.60 20.80 10.87
C LEU A 215 -29.28 19.44 10.61
N GLY A 216 -28.68 18.37 11.14
CA GLY A 216 -29.15 16.99 10.99
C GLY A 216 -28.42 16.16 9.93
N SER A 217 -27.51 16.75 9.15
CA SER A 217 -26.65 16.01 8.23
C SER A 217 -25.28 15.72 8.85
N SER A 218 -24.90 14.44 8.91
CA SER A 218 -23.54 14.01 9.20
C SER A 218 -22.98 13.38 7.92
N HIS A 219 -21.86 13.88 7.41
CA HIS A 219 -21.11 13.11 6.43
C HIS A 219 -20.46 11.93 7.15
N VAL A 220 -20.98 10.72 6.93
CA VAL A 220 -20.17 9.51 7.09
C VAL A 220 -19.28 9.46 5.85
N LEU A 221 -18.15 10.18 5.89
CA LEU A 221 -17.14 10.02 4.87
C LEU A 221 -16.67 8.56 4.90
N SER A 222 -16.77 7.87 3.77
CA SER A 222 -16.21 6.55 3.64
C SER A 222 -14.71 6.62 3.95
N PRO A 223 -14.19 5.80 4.88
CA PRO A 223 -12.76 5.79 5.22
C PRO A 223 -11.87 5.35 4.04
N THR A 224 -12.47 4.76 3.01
CA THR A 224 -11.81 4.34 1.76
C THR A 224 -12.04 5.31 0.60
N ARG A 225 -12.71 6.44 0.84
CA ARG A 225 -12.99 7.44 -0.19
C ARG A 225 -11.71 7.90 -0.87
N LEU A 226 -11.76 7.96 -2.20
CA LEU A 226 -10.69 8.53 -3.00
C LEU A 226 -10.88 10.03 -3.19
N THR A 227 -9.77 10.75 -3.10
CA THR A 227 -9.70 12.18 -3.41
C THR A 227 -8.55 12.40 -4.37
N ARG A 228 -8.81 13.12 -5.47
CA ARG A 228 -7.74 13.56 -6.38
C ARG A 228 -6.94 14.66 -5.71
N VAL A 229 -5.61 14.60 -5.85
CA VAL A 229 -4.74 15.67 -5.38
C VAL A 229 -4.52 16.68 -6.50
N ASP A 230 -5.03 17.90 -6.31
CA ASP A 230 -4.75 19.03 -7.19
C ASP A 230 -3.29 19.52 -7.04
N PRO A 231 -2.46 19.47 -8.10
CA PRO A 231 -1.09 20.00 -8.05
C PRO A 231 -0.99 21.52 -8.24
N GLY A 232 -2.08 22.24 -8.52
CA GLY A 232 -2.08 23.70 -8.64
C GLY A 232 -2.31 24.43 -7.32
N GLY A 233 -3.05 23.82 -6.39
CA GLY A 233 -3.44 24.40 -5.11
C GLY A 233 -2.28 24.60 -4.12
N PRO A 234 -2.16 25.77 -3.44
CA PRO A 234 -1.08 26.06 -2.50
C PRO A 234 -0.92 25.04 -1.37
N ALA A 235 -2.04 24.48 -0.89
CA ALA A 235 -2.05 23.51 0.20
C ALA A 235 -1.68 22.09 -0.25
N HIS A 236 -1.78 21.78 -1.54
CA HIS A 236 -1.66 20.42 -2.08
C HIS A 236 -0.32 20.21 -2.81
N VAL A 237 0.27 21.26 -3.41
CA VAL A 237 1.67 21.29 -3.91
C VAL A 237 2.65 20.89 -2.81
N VAL A 238 2.48 21.46 -1.61
CA VAL A 238 3.34 21.16 -0.44
C VAL A 238 3.22 19.69 -0.03
N ARG A 239 2.07 19.06 -0.28
CA ARG A 239 1.76 17.66 0.12
C ARG A 239 2.12 16.61 -0.92
N LEU A 240 2.60 17.01 -2.10
CA LEU A 240 3.00 16.09 -3.17
C LEU A 240 4.49 16.12 -3.44
N LEU A 241 5.14 17.26 -3.21
CA LEU A 241 6.57 17.39 -3.36
C LEU A 241 7.29 16.43 -2.41
N ASN A 242 8.27 15.69 -2.92
CA ASN A 242 9.06 14.69 -2.21
C ASN A 242 8.24 13.53 -1.63
N THR A 243 6.97 13.37 -2.02
CA THR A 243 6.14 12.27 -1.56
C THR A 243 6.42 11.01 -2.39
N VAL A 244 6.58 9.87 -1.71
CA VAL A 244 6.63 8.55 -2.34
C VAL A 244 5.21 8.17 -2.78
N LEU A 245 5.07 7.87 -4.07
CA LEU A 245 3.81 7.49 -4.69
C LEU A 245 3.84 6.03 -5.11
N ALA A 246 2.79 5.28 -4.75
CA ALA A 246 2.60 3.91 -5.19
C ALA A 246 1.89 3.88 -6.54
N ILE A 247 2.56 3.37 -7.57
CA ILE A 247 1.96 3.14 -8.88
C ILE A 247 1.13 1.85 -8.81
N VAL A 248 -0.18 1.97 -8.96
CA VAL A 248 -1.10 0.82 -8.82
C VAL A 248 -1.52 0.29 -10.18
N ARG A 249 -1.75 -1.03 -10.23
CA ARG A 249 -2.33 -1.69 -11.39
C ARG A 249 -3.76 -1.18 -11.62
N VAL A 250 -4.10 -0.97 -12.89
CA VAL A 250 -5.43 -0.53 -13.31
C VAL A 250 -5.98 -1.54 -14.31
N ASP A 251 -7.10 -2.15 -13.95
CA ASP A 251 -7.87 -3.02 -14.83
C ASP A 251 -9.07 -2.24 -15.42
N PRO A 252 -9.65 -2.66 -16.56
CA PRO A 252 -10.76 -1.94 -17.21
C PRO A 252 -12.03 -1.78 -16.34
N GLU A 253 -12.19 -2.64 -15.34
CA GLU A 253 -13.31 -2.64 -14.38
C GLU A 253 -13.19 -1.54 -13.33
N ASP A 254 -11.96 -1.06 -13.07
CA ASP A 254 -11.70 -0.02 -12.08
C ASP A 254 -12.16 1.36 -12.55
N ARG A 255 -12.44 1.53 -13.85
CA ARG A 255 -12.94 2.78 -14.42
C ARG A 255 -14.46 2.88 -14.27
N LEU A 256 -14.94 4.03 -13.80
CA LEU A 256 -16.37 4.31 -13.73
C LEU A 256 -16.96 4.44 -15.15
N GLU A 257 -18.23 4.05 -15.33
CA GLU A 257 -18.85 3.94 -16.66
C GLU A 257 -19.02 5.30 -17.37
N THR A 258 -19.09 6.40 -16.62
CA THR A 258 -19.02 7.78 -17.15
C THR A 258 -17.74 8.04 -17.96
N ALA A 259 -16.66 7.29 -17.71
CA ALA A 259 -15.41 7.37 -18.48
C ALA A 259 -15.39 6.46 -19.73
N LYS A 260 -16.31 5.49 -19.86
CA LYS A 260 -16.36 4.56 -21.03
C LYS A 260 -17.09 5.17 -22.23
N SER A 261 -18.05 6.05 -21.99
CA SER A 261 -18.84 6.69 -23.06
C SER A 261 -18.03 7.67 -23.93
N LYS A 262 -16.84 8.11 -23.49
CA LYS A 262 -16.02 9.10 -24.21
C LYS A 262 -14.99 8.52 -25.19
N VAL A 263 -14.86 7.19 -25.32
CA VAL A 263 -13.83 6.56 -26.20
C VAL A 263 -14.45 5.85 -27.40
N LYS A 264 -15.79 5.72 -27.49
CA LYS A 264 -16.45 4.91 -28.53
C LYS A 264 -17.30 5.68 -29.55
N GLU A 265 -17.37 7.00 -29.48
CA GLU A 265 -18.13 7.83 -30.42
C GLU A 265 -17.21 8.76 -31.22
N GLU A 266 -16.28 8.20 -32.00
CA GLU A 266 -15.66 8.92 -33.12
C GLU A 266 -15.54 8.01 -34.35
N GLU A 267 -16.62 7.31 -34.72
CA GLU A 267 -16.81 6.85 -36.11
C GLU A 267 -18.31 6.90 -36.45
N GLY A 268 -18.77 8.02 -37.02
CA GLY A 268 -20.14 8.16 -37.52
C GLY A 268 -20.65 9.58 -37.73
N GLU A 269 -20.34 10.14 -38.90
CA GLU A 269 -21.09 11.16 -39.68
C GLU A 269 -22.00 12.22 -38.99
N LYS A 270 -21.54 13.48 -39.10
CA LYS A 270 -22.27 14.74 -39.37
C LYS A 270 -23.68 14.92 -38.76
N ALA A 271 -23.72 15.61 -37.62
CA ALA A 271 -24.73 16.63 -37.33
C ALA A 271 -24.07 17.76 -36.52
N GLU A 272 -24.37 19.01 -36.86
CA GLU A 272 -23.99 20.17 -36.06
C GLU A 272 -24.77 20.13 -34.73
N GLU A 273 -24.17 19.55 -33.70
CA GLU A 273 -24.62 19.66 -32.32
C GLU A 273 -23.68 20.62 -31.59
N GLU A 274 -24.24 21.66 -30.96
CA GLU A 274 -23.51 22.47 -29.98
C GLU A 274 -22.91 21.51 -28.94
N VAL A 275 -21.60 21.33 -28.99
CA VAL A 275 -20.84 20.66 -27.94
C VAL A 275 -20.97 21.55 -26.71
N LYS A 276 -22.00 21.29 -25.88
CA LYS A 276 -21.92 21.65 -24.48
C LYS A 276 -20.76 20.84 -23.93
N GLU A 277 -19.61 21.49 -23.77
CA GLU A 277 -18.56 21.02 -22.89
C GLU A 277 -19.24 20.74 -21.55
N VAL A 278 -19.48 19.46 -21.27
CA VAL A 278 -19.80 19.03 -19.91
C VAL A 278 -18.53 19.37 -19.15
N GLU A 279 -18.57 20.47 -18.39
CA GLU A 279 -17.60 20.79 -17.34
C GLU A 279 -17.50 19.53 -16.48
N ILE A 280 -16.50 18.70 -16.76
CA ILE A 280 -16.13 17.63 -15.85
C ILE A 280 -15.51 18.38 -14.69
N ASP A 281 -16.09 18.22 -13.50
CA ASP A 281 -15.43 18.68 -12.28
C ASP A 281 -14.02 18.07 -12.30
N GLU A 282 -12.96 18.89 -12.42
CA GLU A 282 -11.57 18.39 -12.48
C GLU A 282 -11.22 17.54 -11.24
N ASP A 283 -12.01 17.73 -10.17
CA ASP A 283 -11.97 17.05 -8.89
C ASP A 283 -12.68 15.68 -8.86
N GLU A 284 -13.45 15.30 -9.89
CA GLU A 284 -14.11 14.00 -9.93
C GLU A 284 -13.08 12.88 -10.18
N VAL A 285 -13.06 11.88 -9.29
CA VAL A 285 -12.17 10.71 -9.41
C VAL A 285 -12.82 9.71 -10.38
N PRO A 286 -12.23 9.43 -11.57
CA PRO A 286 -12.85 8.59 -12.59
C PRO A 286 -12.69 7.08 -12.32
N TYR A 287 -12.38 6.70 -11.07
CA TYR A 287 -12.03 5.36 -10.66
C TYR A 287 -12.88 4.91 -9.47
N ARG A 288 -13.17 3.62 -9.40
CA ARG A 288 -13.82 3.00 -8.24
C ARG A 288 -12.85 2.97 -7.05
N GLU A 289 -13.39 2.96 -5.82
CA GLU A 289 -12.59 2.98 -4.57
C GLU A 289 -11.63 1.78 -4.45
N GLU A 290 -11.98 0.65 -5.05
CA GLU A 290 -11.19 -0.60 -5.02
C GLU A 290 -9.82 -0.46 -5.70
N ILE A 291 -9.61 0.56 -6.55
CA ILE A 291 -8.31 0.80 -7.19
C ILE A 291 -7.18 1.04 -6.16
N ALA A 292 -7.51 1.60 -4.99
CA ALA A 292 -6.54 1.81 -3.91
C ALA A 292 -6.08 0.51 -3.24
N GLN A 293 -6.79 -0.60 -3.50
CA GLN A 293 -6.52 -1.92 -2.94
C GLN A 293 -5.88 -2.86 -3.95
N ARG A 294 -5.63 -2.38 -5.18
CA ARG A 294 -4.94 -3.11 -6.26
C ARG A 294 -3.45 -3.30 -5.94
N GLU A 295 -2.85 -4.24 -6.66
CA GLU A 295 -1.42 -4.51 -6.59
C GLU A 295 -0.60 -3.27 -6.99
N VAL A 296 0.46 -3.00 -6.22
CA VAL A 296 1.45 -1.97 -6.50
C VAL A 296 2.46 -2.51 -7.49
N LEU A 297 2.60 -1.83 -8.63
CA LEU A 297 3.56 -2.14 -9.70
C LEU A 297 4.96 -1.58 -9.42
N GLY A 298 5.04 -0.59 -8.52
CA GLY A 298 6.28 0.05 -8.11
C GLY A 298 6.03 1.41 -7.48
N PHE A 299 7.10 2.08 -7.09
CA PHE A 299 7.09 3.40 -6.47
C PHE A 299 7.84 4.44 -7.31
N VAL A 300 7.39 5.70 -7.21
CA VAL A 300 8.05 6.87 -7.78
C VAL A 300 8.03 8.02 -6.78
N VAL A 301 8.87 9.04 -6.98
CA VAL A 301 8.87 10.26 -6.16
C VAL A 301 8.70 11.49 -7.04
N ILE A 302 7.81 12.41 -6.66
CA ILE A 302 7.73 13.72 -7.31
C ILE A 302 8.81 14.62 -6.70
N THR A 303 9.84 14.96 -7.47
CA THR A 303 10.98 15.77 -6.99
C THR A 303 10.85 17.25 -7.31
N ALA A 304 9.96 17.61 -8.25
CA ALA A 304 9.59 19.01 -8.51
C ALA A 304 8.21 19.10 -9.17
N ILE A 305 7.54 20.24 -8.96
CA ILE A 305 6.24 20.57 -9.56
C ILE A 305 6.39 21.92 -10.28
N ASP A 306 6.23 21.94 -11.59
CA ASP A 306 6.22 23.15 -12.40
C ASP A 306 4.76 23.53 -12.70
N THR A 307 4.24 24.51 -11.96
CA THR A 307 2.86 24.99 -12.08
C THR A 307 2.61 25.78 -13.35
N LEU A 308 3.63 26.48 -13.88
CA LEU A 308 3.51 27.26 -15.12
C LEU A 308 3.42 26.35 -16.34
N LYS A 309 4.23 25.29 -16.37
CA LYS A 309 4.23 24.31 -17.48
C LYS A 309 3.26 23.15 -17.25
N ARG A 310 2.60 23.09 -16.09
CA ARG A 310 1.74 21.97 -15.65
C ARG A 310 2.44 20.62 -15.78
N LYS A 311 3.65 20.52 -15.23
CA LYS A 311 4.48 19.30 -15.27
C LYS A 311 4.95 18.86 -13.89
N TYR A 312 5.06 17.55 -13.71
CA TYR A 312 5.81 16.92 -12.63
C TYR A 312 7.21 16.57 -13.12
N THR A 313 8.22 16.72 -12.26
CA THR A 313 9.50 16.02 -12.38
C THR A 313 9.44 14.80 -11.47
N ILE A 314 9.65 13.61 -12.04
CA ILE A 314 9.49 12.33 -11.36
C ILE A 314 10.82 11.58 -11.36
N LEU A 315 11.18 11.06 -10.19
CA LEU A 315 12.21 10.03 -10.03
C LEU A 315 11.56 8.65 -10.14
N SER A 316 11.99 7.85 -11.10
CA SER A 316 11.51 6.49 -11.36
C SER A 316 12.65 5.48 -11.24
N PRO A 317 12.41 4.26 -10.74
CA PRO A 317 13.44 3.21 -10.69
C PRO A 317 13.87 2.73 -12.09
N SER A 318 13.06 2.98 -13.11
CA SER A 318 13.34 2.58 -14.50
C SER A 318 13.05 3.72 -15.48
N PRO A 319 13.84 3.84 -16.56
CA PRO A 319 13.59 4.82 -17.60
C PRO A 319 12.36 4.46 -18.44
N GLY A 320 11.72 5.47 -19.03
CA GLY A 320 10.62 5.29 -19.96
C GLY A 320 9.26 5.67 -19.39
N LYS A 321 8.20 5.11 -19.97
CA LYS A 321 6.82 5.39 -19.55
C LYS A 321 6.52 4.66 -18.24
N LEU A 322 5.77 5.33 -17.36
CA LEU A 322 5.27 4.69 -16.14
C LEU A 322 4.37 3.50 -16.50
N PRO A 323 4.38 2.43 -15.69
CA PRO A 323 3.61 1.21 -15.99
C PRO A 323 2.10 1.39 -15.79
N SER A 324 1.68 2.49 -15.16
CA SER A 324 0.28 2.88 -14.97
C SER A 324 0.18 4.40 -14.87
N THR A 325 -1.02 4.94 -15.14
CA THR A 325 -1.36 6.36 -15.08
C THR A 325 -2.01 6.75 -13.74
N VAL A 326 -2.11 5.82 -12.79
CA VAL A 326 -2.70 6.07 -11.47
C VAL A 326 -1.69 5.81 -10.38
N ALA A 327 -1.57 6.76 -9.46
CA ALA A 327 -0.73 6.67 -8.30
C ALA A 327 -1.50 6.99 -7.02
N ILE A 328 -1.22 6.25 -5.95
CA ILE A 328 -1.76 6.51 -4.62
C ILE A 328 -0.66 7.18 -3.77
N ALA A 329 -0.93 8.38 -3.28
CA ALA A 329 -0.05 9.10 -2.36
C ALA A 329 -0.26 8.61 -0.93
N GLY A 330 0.84 8.43 -0.20
CA GLY A 330 0.82 8.17 1.25
C GLY A 330 1.39 9.34 2.06
N SER A 331 1.88 9.03 3.25
CA SER A 331 2.52 9.96 4.19
C SER A 331 4.05 9.85 4.19
N ILE A 332 4.63 9.04 3.30
CA ILE A 332 6.08 8.86 3.24
C ILE A 332 6.66 9.97 2.36
N GLU A 333 7.45 10.84 2.99
CA GLU A 333 8.24 11.87 2.34
C GLU A 333 9.71 11.45 2.30
N TRP A 334 10.37 11.71 1.19
CA TRP A 334 11.76 11.37 1.00
C TRP A 334 12.44 12.35 0.04
N VAL A 335 13.59 12.84 0.46
CA VAL A 335 14.45 13.71 -0.34
C VAL A 335 15.76 12.98 -0.58
N ASP A 336 16.26 13.04 -1.81
CA ASP A 336 17.57 12.51 -2.14
C ASP A 336 18.65 13.41 -1.54
N SER A 337 19.09 13.07 -0.33
CA SER A 337 20.32 13.59 0.24
C SER A 337 21.50 12.86 -0.42
N ALA A 338 22.09 13.53 -1.41
CA ALA A 338 23.35 13.12 -2.02
C ALA A 338 24.47 12.90 -0.99
#